data_AF-A0A9N9P3E0-F1
#
_entry.id   AF-A0A9N9P3E0-F1
#
_cell.length_a   1.000
_cell.length_b   1.000
_cell.length_c   1.000
_cell.angle_alpha   90.00
_cell.angle_beta   90.00
_cell.angle_gamma   90.00
#
_symmetry.space_group_name_H-M   'P 1'
#
loop_
_entity.id
_entity.type
_entity.pdbx_description
1 polymer ?
#
loop_
_entity_poly.entity_id
_entity_poly.type
_entity_poly.pdbx_seq_one_letter_code
_entity_poly.pdbx_strand_id
1 'polypeptide(L)'
;SSKNFLTGLLFFNDSDDPNDSVQSCTASIINTPNGNIGITAGHCLINSQGKAHQDLVFSPGYDHGQDSPLGHIPVAVFQVTNKFRSTCSDDSDYGIMRFAFEDPSGNNKPLQAHTGAYGWKINIGNNVQTTVVGYPYQGNIPNYGYYAITGGVNFGNGASGASWIWNYDTNTNVG
;
A
#
# COMPACT_ATOMS: atom_id res chain seq x y z
N SER A 1 -15.49 14.37 -9.58
CA SER A 1 -15.26 12.99 -9.10
C SER A 1 -14.53 13.09 -7.78
N SER A 2 -15.06 12.55 -6.68
CA SER A 2 -14.33 12.49 -5.42
C SER A 2 -13.16 11.52 -5.60
N LYS A 3 -11.91 12.01 -5.55
CA LYS A 3 -10.72 11.15 -5.57
C LYS A 3 -10.79 10.26 -4.33
N ASN A 4 -10.99 8.95 -4.52
CA ASN A 4 -10.88 7.99 -3.43
C ASN A 4 -9.39 7.78 -3.15
N PHE A 5 -8.93 8.10 -1.93
CA PHE A 5 -7.51 8.02 -1.55
C PHE A 5 -7.16 6.65 -0.96
N LEU A 6 -7.58 5.59 -1.66
CA LEU A 6 -7.53 4.20 -1.20
C LEU A 6 -6.12 3.63 -1.21
N THR A 7 -5.29 4.13 -2.11
CA THR A 7 -3.90 3.71 -2.32
C THR A 7 -2.99 4.90 -2.10
N GLY A 8 -1.80 4.65 -1.58
CA GLY A 8 -0.81 5.68 -1.27
C GLY A 8 0.61 5.14 -1.29
N LEU A 9 1.56 6.06 -1.14
CA LEU A 9 2.95 5.71 -0.88
C LEU A 9 3.12 5.25 0.56
N LEU A 10 3.91 4.21 0.77
CA LEU A 10 4.42 3.78 2.06
C LEU A 10 5.92 4.09 2.09
N PHE A 11 6.30 5.08 2.88
CA PHE A 11 7.68 5.43 3.14
C PHE A 11 8.22 4.63 4.32
N PHE A 12 9.51 4.28 4.26
CA PHE A 12 10.20 3.60 5.35
C PHE A 12 11.72 3.73 5.20
N ASN A 13 12.44 3.50 6.30
CA ASN A 13 13.88 3.37 6.32
C ASN A 13 14.27 1.91 6.57
N ASP A 14 15.16 1.36 5.74
CA ASP A 14 15.75 0.06 6.05
C ASP A 14 16.77 0.25 7.18
N SER A 15 16.47 -0.39 8.30
CA SER A 15 17.28 -0.35 9.51
C SER A 15 18.72 -0.87 9.36
N ASP A 16 19.04 -1.54 8.25
CA ASP A 16 20.36 -2.04 7.92
C ASP A 16 21.01 -1.28 6.74
N ASP A 17 20.34 -0.25 6.17
CA ASP A 17 20.93 0.63 5.17
C ASP A 17 21.88 1.64 5.84
N PRO A 18 23.20 1.58 5.58
CA PRO A 18 24.16 2.49 6.19
C PRO A 18 24.01 3.95 5.74
N ASN A 19 23.24 4.20 4.67
CA ASN A 19 23.00 5.55 4.15
C ASN A 19 21.70 6.19 4.66
N ASP A 20 20.91 5.45 5.44
CA ASP A 20 19.60 5.90 5.95
C ASP A 20 18.70 6.47 4.83
N SER A 21 18.69 5.78 3.68
CA SER A 21 17.92 6.23 2.53
C SER A 21 16.45 5.90 2.69
N VAL A 22 15.59 6.90 2.50
CA VAL A 22 14.14 6.70 2.50
C VAL A 22 13.75 5.86 1.29
N GLN A 23 13.20 4.69 1.56
CA GLN A 23 12.62 3.79 0.58
C GLN A 23 11.12 4.04 0.47
N SER A 24 10.54 3.57 -0.64
CA SER A 24 9.10 3.64 -0.81
C SER A 24 8.52 2.39 -1.44
N CYS A 25 7.32 2.06 -1.00
CA CYS A 25 6.44 1.04 -1.55
C CYS A 25 5.06 1.65 -1.80
N THR A 26 4.14 0.82 -2.28
CA THR A 26 2.72 1.10 -2.35
C THR A 26 1.98 0.39 -1.22
N ALA A 27 0.96 1.03 -0.68
CA ALA A 27 0.02 0.42 0.24
C ALA A 27 -1.41 0.82 -0.09
N SER A 28 -2.37 -0.01 0.31
CA SER A 28 -3.79 0.26 0.12
C SER A 28 -4.60 0.00 1.39
N ILE A 29 -5.69 0.75 1.54
CA ILE A 29 -6.65 0.63 2.63
C ILE A 29 -7.67 -0.45 2.26
N ILE A 30 -7.91 -1.38 3.18
CA ILE A 30 -8.85 -2.49 3.00
C ILE A 30 -10.00 -2.40 4.00
N ASN A 31 -11.19 -2.78 3.54
CA ASN A 31 -12.39 -2.70 4.35
C ASN A 31 -12.30 -3.69 5.52
N THR A 32 -12.32 -3.17 6.73
CA THR A 32 -12.25 -3.96 7.97
C THR A 32 -13.14 -3.33 9.04
N PRO A 33 -13.60 -4.11 10.04
CA PRO A 33 -14.42 -3.55 11.12
C PRO A 33 -13.74 -2.42 11.91
N ASN A 34 -12.41 -2.43 12.02
CA ASN A 34 -11.65 -1.35 12.70
C ASN A 34 -11.50 -0.10 11.81
N GLY A 35 -11.50 -0.28 10.49
CA GLY A 35 -11.47 0.79 9.50
C GLY A 35 -10.15 1.52 9.29
N ASN A 36 -9.08 1.11 9.98
CA ASN A 36 -7.74 1.68 9.87
C ASN A 36 -6.71 0.66 9.40
N ILE A 37 -7.13 -0.35 8.64
CA ILE A 37 -6.25 -1.44 8.20
C ILE A 37 -5.86 -1.25 6.74
N GLY A 38 -4.58 -1.47 6.45
CA GLY A 38 -4.03 -1.53 5.11
C GLY A 38 -3.31 -2.84 4.81
N ILE A 39 -3.02 -3.02 3.52
CA ILE A 39 -2.26 -4.14 2.95
C ILE A 39 -1.11 -3.61 2.10
N THR A 40 0.01 -4.34 2.11
CA THR A 40 1.20 -4.08 1.27
C THR A 40 1.98 -5.40 1.09
N ALA A 41 3.13 -5.36 0.42
CA ALA A 41 4.04 -6.51 0.34
C ALA A 41 4.78 -6.72 1.67
N GLY A 42 5.17 -7.96 1.97
CA GLY A 42 5.89 -8.29 3.19
C GLY A 42 7.26 -7.63 3.27
N HIS A 43 8.00 -7.58 2.15
CA HIS A 43 9.32 -6.95 2.08
C HIS A 43 9.28 -5.42 2.27
N CYS A 44 8.10 -4.80 2.15
CA CYS A 44 7.89 -3.39 2.47
C CYS A 44 7.75 -3.12 3.96
N LEU A 45 7.70 -4.17 4.80
CA LEU A 45 7.55 -4.07 6.26
C LEU A 45 8.76 -4.64 7.01
N ILE A 46 9.42 -5.64 6.44
CA ILE A 46 10.63 -6.24 6.99
C ILE A 46 11.70 -6.41 5.91
N ASN A 47 12.98 -6.37 6.30
CA ASN A 47 14.08 -6.69 5.43
C ASN A 47 14.33 -8.21 5.34
N SER A 48 15.31 -8.62 4.52
CA SER A 48 15.62 -10.03 4.25
C SER A 48 16.09 -10.83 5.48
N GLN A 49 16.50 -10.15 6.55
CA GLN A 49 16.92 -10.70 7.82
C GLN A 49 15.76 -10.83 8.81
N GLY A 50 14.55 -10.41 8.41
CA GLY A 50 13.35 -10.44 9.24
C GLY A 50 13.20 -9.27 10.21
N LYS A 51 14.08 -8.26 10.11
CA LYS A 51 14.05 -7.05 10.94
C LYS A 51 13.02 -6.07 10.37
N ALA A 52 12.27 -5.42 11.27
CA ALA A 52 11.30 -4.41 10.88
C ALA A 52 11.98 -3.18 10.30
N HIS A 53 11.40 -2.63 9.24
CA HIS A 53 11.76 -1.29 8.77
C HIS A 53 11.32 -0.24 9.80
N GLN A 54 11.99 0.91 9.77
CA GLN A 54 11.73 2.04 10.67
C GLN A 54 10.90 3.11 9.96
N ASP A 55 10.28 3.99 10.75
CA ASP A 55 9.54 5.17 10.27
C ASP A 55 8.55 4.87 9.15
N LEU A 56 7.82 3.75 9.29
CA LEU A 56 6.76 3.34 8.37
C LEU A 56 5.63 4.39 8.37
N VAL A 57 5.49 5.10 7.25
CA VAL A 57 4.55 6.22 7.09
C VAL A 57 3.79 6.09 5.78
N PHE A 58 2.46 6.17 5.86
CA PHE A 58 1.58 6.07 4.70
C PHE A 58 1.05 7.44 4.28
N SER A 59 1.18 7.79 2.99
CA SER A 59 0.60 9.00 2.39
C SER A 59 -0.49 8.61 1.38
N PRO A 60 -1.78 8.56 1.81
CA PRO A 60 -2.89 8.18 0.94
C PRO A 60 -3.05 9.21 -0.18
N GLY A 61 -3.17 8.75 -1.42
CA GLY A 61 -3.47 9.64 -2.54
C GLY A 61 -2.35 10.62 -2.92
N TYR A 62 -1.10 10.33 -2.52
CA TYR A 62 0.07 11.09 -2.94
C TYR A 62 0.07 11.30 -4.46
N ASP A 63 0.56 12.44 -4.94
CA ASP A 63 0.57 12.76 -6.37
C ASP A 63 1.77 13.67 -6.69
N HIS A 64 2.87 13.10 -7.18
CA HIS A 64 4.05 13.85 -7.66
C HIS A 64 4.56 14.95 -6.71
N GLY A 65 4.78 14.62 -5.44
CA GLY A 65 5.25 15.60 -4.44
C GLY A 65 4.13 16.29 -3.67
N GLN A 66 2.87 16.07 -4.04
CA GLN A 66 1.71 16.62 -3.33
C GLN A 66 1.08 15.57 -2.42
N ASP A 67 0.96 15.92 -1.14
CA ASP A 67 0.21 15.12 -0.17
C ASP A 67 -1.30 15.35 -0.32
N SER A 68 -2.09 14.35 0.05
CA SER A 68 -3.53 14.55 0.21
C SER A 68 -3.83 15.37 1.48
N PRO A 69 -5.08 15.86 1.67
CA PRO A 69 -5.46 16.57 2.88
C PRO A 69 -5.31 15.76 4.18
N LEU A 70 -5.15 14.44 4.09
CA LEU A 70 -4.92 13.57 5.26
C LEU A 70 -3.44 13.50 5.65
N GLY A 71 -2.54 14.03 4.82
CA GLY A 71 -1.11 14.07 5.09
C GLY A 71 -0.50 12.69 5.26
N HIS A 72 0.44 12.59 6.20
CA HIS A 72 1.22 11.39 6.48
C HIS A 72 0.70 10.69 7.74
N ILE A 73 0.46 9.39 7.62
CA ILE A 73 -0.17 8.59 8.66
C ILE A 73 0.80 7.50 9.10
N PRO A 74 1.29 7.50 10.35
CA PRO A 74 2.20 6.48 10.84
C PRO A 74 1.57 5.08 10.86
N VAL A 75 2.38 4.05 10.67
CA VAL A 75 1.97 2.67 10.91
C VAL A 75 2.18 2.34 12.39
N ALA A 76 1.09 1.99 13.09
CA ALA A 76 1.11 1.68 14.51
C ALA A 76 1.67 0.28 14.80
N VAL A 77 1.28 -0.69 13.96
CA VAL A 77 1.65 -2.10 14.08
C VAL A 77 1.40 -2.78 12.75
N PHE A 78 2.17 -3.80 12.44
CA PHE A 78 1.97 -4.63 11.26
C PHE A 78 2.18 -6.11 11.56
N GLN A 79 1.76 -6.95 10.63
CA GLN A 79 2.00 -8.38 10.61
C GLN A 79 2.34 -8.82 9.18
N VAL A 80 3.37 -9.66 9.08
CA VAL A 80 3.69 -10.42 7.86
C VAL A 80 3.42 -11.89 8.10
N THR A 81 3.25 -12.67 7.04
CA THR A 81 3.06 -14.12 7.19
C THR A 81 4.27 -14.78 7.85
N ASN A 82 4.03 -15.84 8.62
CA ASN A 82 5.12 -16.63 9.21
C ASN A 82 6.02 -17.24 8.14
N LYS A 83 5.45 -17.68 7.01
CA LYS A 83 6.21 -18.22 5.87
C LYS A 83 7.15 -17.16 5.29
N PHE A 84 6.67 -15.94 5.05
CA PHE A 84 7.51 -14.87 4.55
C PHE A 84 8.62 -14.52 5.53
N ARG A 85 8.28 -14.35 6.82
CA ARG A 85 9.26 -14.06 7.87
C ARG A 85 10.38 -15.11 7.97
N SER A 86 10.08 -16.38 7.73
CA SER A 86 11.07 -17.46 7.86
C SER A 86 11.81 -17.82 6.58
N THR A 87 11.25 -17.53 5.40
CA THR A 87 11.77 -18.01 4.12
C THR A 87 11.98 -16.93 3.07
N CYS A 88 11.48 -15.71 3.28
CA CYS A 88 11.40 -14.67 2.26
C CYS A 88 10.75 -15.16 0.95
N SER A 89 9.79 -16.08 1.05
CA SER A 89 9.12 -16.68 -0.12
C SER A 89 8.11 -15.73 -0.75
N ASP A 90 8.30 -15.47 -2.05
CA ASP A 90 7.43 -14.63 -2.90
C ASP A 90 5.94 -15.03 -2.84
N ASP A 91 5.63 -16.32 -2.73
CA ASP A 91 4.25 -16.83 -2.59
C ASP A 91 3.49 -16.27 -1.37
N SER A 92 4.24 -15.72 -0.41
CA SER A 92 3.74 -15.26 0.88
C SER A 92 4.15 -13.82 1.20
N ASP A 93 4.67 -13.10 0.21
CA ASP A 93 5.16 -11.73 0.31
C ASP A 93 4.01 -10.71 0.38
N TYR A 94 3.24 -10.79 1.45
CA TYR A 94 2.20 -9.84 1.80
C TYR A 94 2.15 -9.61 3.30
N GLY A 95 1.70 -8.41 3.68
CA GLY A 95 1.53 -8.01 5.06
C GLY A 95 0.36 -7.07 5.25
N ILE A 96 -0.15 -7.06 6.48
CA ILE A 96 -1.24 -6.18 6.92
C ILE A 96 -0.72 -5.23 7.98
N MET A 97 -1.26 -4.02 8.00
CA MET A 97 -0.85 -2.99 8.96
C MET A 97 -2.03 -2.18 9.46
N ARG A 98 -1.91 -1.67 10.69
CA ARG A 98 -2.85 -0.71 11.27
C ARG A 98 -2.25 0.67 11.24
N PHE A 99 -2.97 1.61 10.64
CA PHE A 99 -2.60 3.01 10.62
C PHE A 99 -2.97 3.69 11.94
N ALA A 100 -2.06 4.52 12.46
CA ALA A 100 -2.28 5.41 13.60
C ALA A 100 -3.02 6.68 13.11
N PHE A 101 -4.21 6.49 12.55
CA PHE A 101 -5.00 7.60 12.04
C PHE A 101 -5.81 8.27 13.15
N GLU A 102 -5.69 9.58 13.22
CA GLU A 102 -6.52 10.44 14.06
C GLU A 102 -7.43 11.27 13.16
N ASP A 103 -8.74 11.20 13.37
CA ASP A 103 -9.72 11.94 12.58
C ASP A 103 -9.48 13.45 12.74
N PRO A 104 -9.13 14.18 11.67
CA PRO A 104 -8.88 15.63 11.74
C PRO A 104 -10.10 16.43 12.21
N SER A 105 -11.30 15.87 12.09
CA SER A 105 -12.54 16.48 12.56
C SER A 105 -12.88 16.17 14.02
N GLY A 106 -12.12 15.30 14.69
CA GLY A 106 -12.34 14.89 16.08
C GLY A 106 -13.57 14.01 16.32
N ASN A 107 -14.25 13.55 15.26
CA ASN A 107 -15.47 12.75 15.35
C ASN A 107 -15.20 11.24 15.48
N ASN A 108 -13.93 10.84 15.65
CA ASN A 108 -13.48 9.46 15.73
C ASN A 108 -13.92 8.60 14.52
N LYS A 109 -14.02 9.19 13.34
CA LYS A 109 -14.24 8.41 12.12
C LYS A 109 -12.96 7.66 11.73
N PRO A 110 -13.06 6.39 11.30
CA PRO A 110 -11.89 5.64 10.86
C PRO A 110 -11.38 6.15 9.51
N LEU A 111 -10.12 5.85 9.19
CA LEU A 111 -9.47 6.26 7.94
C LEU A 111 -10.30 5.90 6.71
N GLN A 112 -10.90 4.69 6.67
CA GLN A 112 -11.73 4.27 5.53
C GLN A 112 -12.98 5.13 5.32
N ALA A 113 -13.45 5.87 6.32
CA ALA A 113 -14.57 6.80 6.17
C ALA A 113 -14.18 8.09 5.42
N HIS A 114 -12.88 8.44 5.41
CA HIS A 114 -12.35 9.61 4.70
C HIS A 114 -11.83 9.26 3.30
N THR A 115 -11.38 8.01 3.13
CA THR A 115 -10.65 7.57 1.92
C THR A 115 -11.44 6.58 1.08
N GLY A 116 -12.44 5.91 1.67
CA GLY A 116 -12.99 4.65 1.20
C GLY A 116 -12.08 3.47 1.59
N ALA A 117 -12.40 2.26 1.14
CA ALA A 117 -11.49 1.12 1.22
C ALA A 117 -11.79 0.10 0.12
N TYR A 118 -10.79 -0.68 -0.29
CA TYR A 118 -11.04 -1.83 -1.16
C TYR A 118 -11.74 -2.96 -0.39
N GLY A 119 -12.67 -3.64 -1.05
CA GLY A 119 -13.00 -5.01 -0.67
C GLY A 119 -11.78 -5.91 -0.86
N TRP A 120 -11.76 -7.05 -0.20
CA TRP A 120 -10.67 -8.02 -0.38
C TRP A 120 -11.23 -9.43 -0.49
N LYS A 121 -10.53 -10.25 -1.27
CA LYS A 121 -10.87 -11.64 -1.52
C LYS A 121 -9.59 -12.45 -1.67
N ILE A 122 -9.56 -13.61 -1.03
CA ILE A 122 -8.52 -14.62 -1.22
C ILE A 122 -9.03 -15.71 -2.17
N ASN A 123 -8.11 -16.45 -2.79
CA ASN A 123 -8.44 -17.61 -3.63
C ASN A 123 -9.38 -17.27 -4.82
N ILE A 124 -9.05 -16.21 -5.58
CA ILE A 124 -9.85 -15.78 -6.74
C ILE A 124 -9.69 -16.69 -7.98
N GLY A 125 -8.75 -17.64 -7.95
CA GLY A 125 -8.41 -18.52 -9.08
C GLY A 125 -7.21 -18.00 -9.87
N ASN A 126 -6.83 -18.75 -10.91
CA ASN A 126 -5.70 -18.42 -11.80
C ASN A 126 -6.19 -17.71 -13.07
N ASN A 127 -5.31 -16.91 -13.71
CA ASN A 127 -5.58 -16.20 -14.96
C ASN A 127 -6.80 -15.24 -14.89
N VAL A 128 -7.05 -14.68 -13.71
CA VAL A 128 -8.06 -13.65 -13.53
C VAL A 128 -7.50 -12.31 -14.00
N GLN A 129 -8.24 -11.60 -14.86
CA GLN A 129 -7.85 -10.26 -15.27
C GLN A 129 -7.92 -9.32 -14.07
N THR A 130 -6.82 -8.61 -13.82
CA THR A 130 -6.68 -7.64 -12.73
C THR A 130 -6.15 -6.32 -13.25
N THR A 131 -6.52 -5.25 -12.54
CA THR A 131 -5.93 -3.93 -12.66
C THR A 131 -5.03 -3.71 -11.45
N VAL A 132 -3.77 -3.36 -11.69
CA VAL A 132 -2.81 -3.05 -10.64
C VAL A 132 -2.82 -1.55 -10.38
N VAL A 133 -2.97 -1.16 -9.12
CA VAL A 133 -2.95 0.23 -8.68
C VAL A 133 -1.79 0.50 -7.73
N GLY A 134 -0.88 1.41 -8.11
CA GLY A 134 0.24 1.81 -7.24
C GLY A 134 1.11 2.95 -7.75
N TYR A 135 2.27 3.08 -7.08
CA TYR A 135 3.20 4.20 -7.19
C TYR A 135 4.59 3.77 -7.66
N PRO A 136 4.75 3.50 -8.96
CA PRO A 136 6.05 3.17 -9.53
C PRO A 136 7.00 4.38 -9.54
N TYR A 137 8.30 4.13 -9.42
CA TYR A 137 9.38 5.05 -9.77
C TYR A 137 10.53 4.30 -10.45
N GLN A 138 11.28 5.02 -11.29
CA GLN A 138 12.37 4.47 -12.12
C GLN A 138 11.92 3.34 -13.08
N GLY A 139 10.64 3.34 -13.48
CA GLY A 139 10.08 2.47 -14.51
C GLY A 139 9.76 3.21 -15.81
N ASN A 140 9.02 2.57 -16.72
CA ASN A 140 8.56 3.18 -17.98
C ASN A 140 7.34 4.10 -17.81
N ILE A 141 7.06 4.52 -16.58
CA ILE A 141 5.87 5.24 -16.16
C ILE A 141 6.33 6.44 -15.32
N PRO A 142 5.69 7.62 -15.41
CA PRO A 142 6.13 8.76 -14.62
C PRO A 142 6.18 8.45 -13.11
N ASN A 143 7.23 8.95 -12.46
CA ASN A 143 7.53 8.58 -11.07
C ASN A 143 6.51 9.17 -10.10
N TYR A 144 6.16 8.41 -9.06
CA TYR A 144 5.34 8.86 -7.93
C TYR A 144 3.94 9.37 -8.34
N GLY A 145 3.44 8.88 -9.46
CA GLY A 145 2.05 9.00 -9.87
C GLY A 145 1.22 7.78 -9.47
N TYR A 146 -0.10 7.96 -9.40
CA TYR A 146 -1.07 6.88 -9.24
C TYR A 146 -1.42 6.29 -10.62
N TYR A 147 -1.21 4.99 -10.83
CA TYR A 147 -1.51 4.32 -12.10
C TYR A 147 -2.36 3.08 -11.93
N ALA A 148 -3.34 2.89 -12.81
CA ALA A 148 -4.15 1.69 -12.96
C ALA A 148 -3.77 0.97 -14.28
N ILE A 149 -3.21 -0.24 -14.22
CA ILE A 149 -2.69 -0.94 -15.41
C ILE A 149 -3.12 -2.42 -15.43
N THR A 150 -3.52 -2.91 -16.60
CA THR A 150 -3.70 -4.34 -16.87
C THR A 150 -2.35 -5.02 -17.08
N GLY A 151 -2.17 -6.24 -16.54
CA GLY A 151 -0.88 -6.93 -16.46
C GLY A 151 -0.05 -7.00 -17.77
N GLY A 152 1.28 -7.12 -17.63
CA GLY A 152 2.23 -7.18 -18.75
C GLY A 152 3.21 -5.98 -18.84
N VAL A 153 3.26 -5.14 -17.81
CA VAL A 153 4.13 -3.94 -17.76
C VAL A 153 5.20 -4.12 -16.69
N ASN A 154 6.44 -3.68 -16.96
CA ASN A 154 7.46 -3.52 -15.93
C ASN A 154 7.15 -2.27 -15.09
N PHE A 155 6.77 -2.49 -13.83
CA PHE A 155 6.37 -1.41 -12.93
C PHE A 155 7.56 -0.63 -12.34
N GLY A 156 8.79 -1.15 -12.35
CA GLY A 156 9.92 -0.53 -11.66
C GLY A 156 9.83 -0.61 -10.12
N ASN A 157 10.64 0.18 -9.43
CA ASN A 157 10.66 0.23 -7.96
C ASN A 157 9.42 0.97 -7.41
N GLY A 158 9.10 0.81 -6.12
CA GLY A 158 8.00 1.51 -5.44
C GLY A 158 6.60 0.96 -5.71
N ALA A 159 6.39 0.23 -6.80
CA ALA A 159 5.13 -0.45 -7.09
C ALA A 159 4.89 -1.67 -6.18
N SER A 160 5.90 -2.14 -5.45
CA SER A 160 5.77 -3.22 -4.47
C SER A 160 4.62 -2.95 -3.49
N GLY A 161 3.76 -3.95 -3.29
CA GLY A 161 2.55 -3.80 -2.46
C GLY A 161 1.36 -3.15 -3.15
N ALA A 162 1.47 -2.79 -4.44
CA ALA A 162 0.34 -2.35 -5.26
C ALA A 162 -0.78 -3.39 -5.26
N SER A 163 -2.01 -2.92 -5.11
CA SER A 163 -3.17 -3.81 -5.02
C SER A 163 -3.57 -4.32 -6.39
N TRP A 164 -3.87 -5.61 -6.46
CA TRP A 164 -4.42 -6.27 -7.65
C TRP A 164 -5.94 -6.28 -7.52
N ILE A 165 -6.60 -5.49 -8.34
CA ILE A 165 -8.04 -5.27 -8.27
C ILE A 165 -8.73 -6.13 -9.33
N TRP A 166 -9.62 -7.02 -8.87
CA TRP A 166 -10.53 -7.79 -9.71
C TRP A 166 -11.85 -7.01 -9.89
N ASN A 167 -12.50 -7.11 -11.05
CA ASN A 167 -13.74 -6.36 -11.41
C ASN A 167 -13.62 -4.84 -11.30
N TYR A 168 -12.45 -4.29 -11.64
CA TYR A 168 -12.20 -2.85 -11.57
C TYR A 168 -13.22 -2.01 -12.36
N ASP A 169 -13.90 -1.09 -11.67
CA ASP A 169 -14.80 -0.08 -12.22
C ASP A 169 -14.11 1.28 -12.26
N THR A 170 -13.88 1.78 -13.48
CA THR A 170 -13.21 3.06 -13.73
C THR A 170 -13.99 4.28 -13.21
N ASN A 171 -15.29 4.14 -12.94
CA ASN A 171 -16.10 5.25 -12.41
C ASN A 171 -15.88 5.45 -10.92
N THR A 172 -15.56 4.37 -10.20
CA THR A 172 -15.43 4.36 -8.74
C THR A 172 -14.00 4.09 -8.26
N ASN A 173 -13.10 3.67 -9.17
CA ASN A 173 -11.72 3.28 -8.92
C ASN A 173 -11.57 2.14 -7.88
N VAL A 174 -12.57 1.27 -7.79
CA VAL A 174 -12.60 0.06 -6.95
C VAL A 174 -13.06 -1.14 -7.77
N GLY A 175 -13.16 -2.33 -7.18
CA GLY A 175 -13.70 -3.53 -7.80
C GLY A 175 -14.50 -4.41 -6.84
#